data_AF-A0A4Y7Q3P9-F1
#
_entry.id   AF-A0A4Y7Q3P9-F1
#
_cell.length_a   1.000
_cell.length_b   1.000
_cell.length_c   1.000
_cell.angle_alpha   90.00
_cell.angle_beta   90.00
_cell.angle_gamma   90.00
#
_symmetry.space_group_name_H-M   'P 1'
#
loop_
_entity.id
_entity.type
_entity.pdbx_description
1 polymer ?
#
loop_
_entity_poly.entity_id
_entity_poly.type
_entity_poly.pdbx_seq_one_letter_code
_entity_poly.pdbx_strand_id
1 'polypeptide(L)'
;MTSVQDWSAACANIYTSQNLTLGLVDQHGHPVSAITNETWGITHNACISECGSGQIVQAVKFTTFASSFTNWLLPWLALTSQLPYQAPGTGSNIMSGVIAVGSPALITYSLALTILNRCWIRRIFSKLMRASQGVIDLAPHVKERVDAAGEFLQDAQQAPIRVSQEDGWLSSLIVLPGNQAFWNAIRKDLRNTRREFSAALLAQVLWASIAYLLTVISAAIGNFGDHVVGLQIASGSIWIWMIPVILGWIIVGCQGRSGAINSALHDDSHKTYRALPLANQSGEIVVMDRQHGLTSPFGLDLHDFENPTWLGFAISGDEGREGPIYNYSRVFTWFQCASHIHDSFKEMLLNLSKSNSDRRHVNGSPWGKSGTSDLHGSDPFIGTSLQVSKYCGLNHHINPYPGWSEIPAEAWHNIVYASLMAIFVQWGTTGPAIIIAYLTPAVGLGCRSGSFLFYGSAATFSWILFVLSSLLSHAAMLRSQAILTHAHARADSEATVFAGDETIPLRAVESRTRRRVSVDRPAGQTSLLGALAVCTLFIAKVVASLNAVWLVVTSIMEYLGTFDMCWCATNALSMGSRGWTDIFQNPTPSNYWVGGISFSSSVCLISMAFFLIASS
;
A
#
# COMPACT_ATOMS: atom_id res chain seq x y z
N MET A 1 -4.39 -29.49 -42.01
CA MET A 1 -3.83 -28.90 -40.79
C MET A 1 -2.70 -29.77 -40.28
N THR A 2 -1.47 -29.32 -40.51
CA THR A 2 -0.24 -30.01 -40.11
C THR A 2 0.34 -29.31 -38.89
N SER A 3 0.62 -30.07 -37.82
CA SER A 3 1.29 -29.51 -36.64
C SER A 3 2.80 -29.41 -36.91
N VAL A 4 3.38 -28.23 -36.70
CA VAL A 4 4.79 -27.93 -37.00
C VAL A 4 5.54 -27.43 -35.76
N GLN A 5 6.81 -27.79 -35.61
CA GLN A 5 7.61 -27.40 -34.44
C GLN A 5 8.02 -25.92 -34.45
N ASP A 6 8.21 -25.34 -35.64
CA ASP A 6 8.46 -23.92 -35.84
C ASP A 6 7.59 -23.43 -36.99
N TRP A 7 6.58 -22.63 -36.64
CA TRP A 7 5.62 -22.08 -37.58
C TRP A 7 6.27 -21.14 -38.61
N SER A 8 7.22 -20.30 -38.19
CA SER A 8 7.88 -19.34 -39.07
C SER A 8 8.76 -20.06 -40.09
N ALA A 9 9.59 -21.00 -39.63
CA ALA A 9 10.43 -21.80 -40.52
C ALA A 9 9.60 -22.70 -41.46
N ALA A 10 8.50 -23.28 -40.98
CA ALA A 10 7.60 -24.06 -41.82
C ALA A 10 6.93 -23.21 -42.91
N CYS A 11 6.52 -21.99 -42.57
CA CYS A 11 5.97 -21.04 -43.53
C CYS A 11 6.99 -20.65 -44.60
N ALA A 12 8.23 -20.35 -44.19
CA ALA A 12 9.32 -20.05 -45.13
C ALA A 12 9.61 -21.23 -46.07
N ASN A 13 9.55 -22.46 -45.56
CA ASN A 13 9.71 -23.68 -46.37
C ASN A 13 8.58 -23.86 -47.40
N ILE A 14 7.33 -23.51 -47.07
CA ILE A 14 6.21 -23.54 -48.03
C ILE A 14 6.50 -22.57 -49.18
N TYR A 15 6.90 -21.34 -48.87
CA TYR A 15 7.21 -20.32 -49.87
C TYR A 15 8.37 -20.71 -50.79
N THR A 16 9.45 -21.22 -50.21
CA THR A 16 10.65 -21.61 -50.98
C THR A 16 10.43 -22.89 -51.80
N SER A 17 9.74 -23.90 -51.26
CA SER A 17 9.49 -25.16 -51.97
C SER A 17 8.50 -25.02 -53.13
N GLN A 18 7.52 -24.13 -53.00
CA GLN A 18 6.50 -23.89 -54.03
C GLN A 18 6.81 -22.67 -54.91
N ASN A 19 7.92 -21.97 -54.64
CA ASN A 19 8.36 -20.75 -55.33
C ASN A 19 7.25 -19.67 -55.36
N LEU A 20 6.60 -19.45 -54.22
CA LEU A 20 5.51 -18.48 -54.07
C LEU A 20 6.07 -17.05 -54.01
N THR A 21 5.46 -16.15 -54.77
CA THR A 21 5.80 -14.71 -54.78
C THR A 21 4.72 -13.83 -54.16
N LEU A 22 3.64 -14.45 -53.66
CA LEU A 22 2.49 -13.73 -53.13
C LEU A 22 2.86 -12.96 -51.86
N GLY A 23 2.76 -11.63 -51.94
CA GLY A 23 2.84 -10.75 -50.78
C GLY A 23 4.21 -10.71 -50.11
N LEU A 24 5.30 -10.98 -50.83
CA LEU A 24 6.67 -10.84 -50.33
C LEU A 24 6.98 -9.37 -49.98
N VAL A 25 7.70 -9.15 -48.88
CA VAL A 25 8.12 -7.81 -48.44
C VAL A 25 9.59 -7.74 -47.98
N ASP A 26 10.16 -6.53 -48.06
CA ASP A 26 11.47 -6.17 -47.53
C ASP A 26 11.43 -5.87 -46.01
N GLN A 27 12.57 -5.50 -45.43
CA GLN A 27 12.70 -5.17 -44.00
C GLN A 27 11.79 -4.02 -43.50
N HIS A 28 11.29 -3.18 -44.41
CA HIS A 28 10.41 -2.06 -44.10
C HIS A 28 8.93 -2.38 -44.39
N GLY A 29 8.63 -3.58 -44.89
CA GLY A 29 7.29 -3.98 -45.31
C GLY A 29 6.93 -3.51 -46.74
N HIS A 30 7.90 -3.08 -47.55
CA HIS A 30 7.68 -2.74 -48.95
C HIS A 30 7.64 -3.99 -49.84
N PRO A 31 6.75 -4.05 -50.85
CA PRO A 31 6.57 -5.24 -51.66
C PRO A 31 7.81 -5.57 -52.51
N VAL A 32 8.15 -6.85 -52.58
CA VAL A 32 9.25 -7.39 -53.41
C VAL A 32 8.69 -8.40 -54.41
N SER A 33 9.24 -8.44 -55.62
CA SER A 33 8.70 -9.25 -56.72
C SER A 33 9.20 -10.71 -56.75
N ALA A 34 10.30 -11.01 -56.08
CA ALA A 34 10.91 -12.33 -56.04
C ALA A 34 11.61 -12.56 -54.69
N ILE A 35 11.87 -13.83 -54.35
CA ILE A 35 12.64 -14.21 -53.17
C ILE A 35 14.12 -13.88 -53.45
N THR A 36 14.64 -12.85 -52.77
CA THR A 36 16.03 -12.39 -52.86
C THR A 36 16.62 -12.23 -51.46
N ASN A 37 17.90 -11.83 -51.36
CA ASN A 37 18.54 -11.47 -50.09
C ASN A 37 17.93 -10.22 -49.43
N GLU A 38 17.03 -9.51 -50.11
CA GLU A 38 16.30 -8.34 -49.55
C GLU A 38 14.93 -8.73 -49.00
N THR A 39 14.44 -9.94 -49.31
CA THR A 39 13.16 -10.45 -48.79
C THR A 39 13.28 -10.79 -47.32
N TRP A 40 12.42 -10.19 -46.51
CA TRP A 40 12.35 -10.42 -45.06
C TRP A 40 11.13 -11.23 -44.66
N GLY A 41 10.00 -10.97 -45.32
CA GLY A 41 8.73 -11.46 -44.82
C GLY A 41 7.61 -11.52 -45.84
N ILE A 42 6.40 -11.72 -45.32
CA ILE A 42 5.17 -11.81 -46.10
C ILE A 42 4.05 -10.97 -45.47
N THR A 43 3.16 -10.43 -46.31
CA THR A 43 1.96 -9.69 -45.87
C THR A 43 0.96 -10.60 -45.16
N HIS A 44 0.11 -10.00 -44.31
CA HIS A 44 -0.92 -10.71 -43.53
C HIS A 44 -1.85 -11.57 -44.39
N ASN A 45 -2.33 -11.05 -45.51
CA ASN A 45 -3.26 -11.80 -46.36
C ASN A 45 -2.59 -13.04 -46.98
N ALA A 46 -1.32 -12.91 -47.37
CA ALA A 46 -0.54 -14.03 -47.90
C ALA A 46 -0.19 -15.04 -46.80
N CYS A 47 0.11 -14.56 -45.59
CA CYS A 47 0.29 -15.42 -44.43
C CYS A 47 -0.96 -16.27 -44.15
N ILE A 48 -2.15 -15.65 -44.13
CA ILE A 48 -3.39 -16.37 -43.85
C ILE A 48 -3.71 -17.40 -44.95
N SER A 49 -3.45 -17.07 -46.23
CA SER A 49 -3.74 -18.00 -47.34
C SER A 49 -2.80 -19.21 -47.34
N GLU A 50 -1.50 -18.98 -47.17
CA GLU A 50 -0.48 -20.01 -47.35
C GLU A 50 -0.06 -20.70 -46.04
N CYS A 51 -0.06 -19.96 -44.93
CA CYS A 51 0.49 -20.38 -43.63
C CYS A 51 -0.51 -20.28 -42.48
N GLY A 52 -1.78 -20.01 -42.78
CA GLY A 52 -2.85 -19.89 -41.79
C GLY A 52 -3.17 -21.23 -41.10
N SER A 53 -4.03 -21.16 -40.08
CA SER A 53 -4.40 -22.31 -39.24
C SER A 53 -5.06 -23.47 -39.99
N GLY A 54 -5.58 -23.24 -41.20
CA GLY A 54 -6.05 -24.31 -42.09
C GLY A 54 -4.92 -25.18 -42.65
N GLN A 55 -3.75 -24.60 -42.88
CA GLN A 55 -2.58 -25.24 -43.45
C GLN A 55 -1.67 -25.81 -42.37
N ILE A 56 -1.08 -24.93 -41.55
CA ILE A 56 -0.10 -25.27 -40.50
C ILE A 56 -0.50 -24.65 -39.17
N VAL A 57 -0.17 -25.33 -38.08
CA VAL A 57 -0.31 -24.77 -36.73
C VAL A 57 0.89 -25.11 -35.87
N GLN A 58 1.33 -24.12 -35.10
CA GLN A 58 2.40 -24.25 -34.13
C GLN A 58 2.07 -25.37 -33.13
N ALA A 59 2.90 -26.41 -33.10
CA ALA A 59 2.88 -27.43 -32.07
C ALA A 59 3.28 -26.79 -30.73
N VAL A 60 2.75 -27.31 -29.62
CA VAL A 60 3.18 -26.87 -28.29
C VAL A 60 4.69 -27.13 -28.14
N LYS A 61 5.47 -26.05 -28.00
CA LYS A 61 6.92 -26.11 -27.80
C LYS A 61 7.24 -26.47 -26.34
N PHE A 62 6.89 -27.68 -25.87
CA PHE A 62 6.96 -28.02 -24.44
C PHE A 62 8.37 -27.87 -23.84
N THR A 63 9.43 -28.20 -24.60
CA THR A 63 10.83 -28.04 -24.15
C THR A 63 11.21 -26.57 -23.97
N THR A 64 10.84 -25.71 -24.93
CA THR A 64 11.03 -24.26 -24.84
C THR A 64 10.18 -23.66 -23.74
N PHE A 65 8.94 -24.14 -23.57
CA PHE A 65 8.06 -23.76 -22.47
C PHE A 65 8.69 -24.10 -21.12
N ALA A 66 9.10 -25.36 -20.89
CA ALA A 66 9.67 -25.80 -19.63
C ALA A 66 10.95 -25.03 -19.29
N SER A 67 11.82 -24.80 -20.27
CA SER A 67 13.02 -23.99 -20.12
C SER A 67 12.68 -22.54 -19.79
N SER A 68 11.80 -21.90 -20.57
CA SER A 68 11.45 -20.49 -20.38
C SER A 68 10.70 -20.27 -19.07
N PHE A 69 9.73 -21.13 -18.75
CA PHE A 69 8.99 -21.09 -17.49
C PHE A 69 9.92 -21.19 -16.30
N THR A 70 10.84 -22.16 -16.28
CA THR A 70 11.72 -22.42 -15.12
C THR A 70 12.77 -21.33 -14.94
N ASN A 71 13.32 -20.81 -16.04
CA ASN A 71 14.38 -19.81 -15.98
C ASN A 71 13.83 -18.38 -15.83
N TRP A 72 12.60 -18.13 -16.27
CA TRP A 72 12.05 -16.78 -16.35
C TRP A 72 10.85 -16.54 -15.47
N LEU A 73 9.76 -17.29 -15.65
CA LEU A 73 8.53 -16.99 -14.93
C LEU A 73 8.58 -17.49 -13.49
N LEU A 74 9.13 -18.68 -13.26
CA LEU A 74 9.17 -19.30 -11.96
C LEU A 74 9.92 -18.47 -10.91
N PRO A 75 11.09 -17.84 -11.20
CA PRO A 75 11.74 -16.92 -10.27
C PRO A 75 10.85 -15.73 -9.88
N TRP A 76 10.12 -15.14 -10.84
CA TRP A 76 9.22 -14.02 -10.57
C TRP A 76 7.98 -14.46 -9.76
N LEU A 77 7.41 -15.62 -10.08
CA LEU A 77 6.32 -16.23 -9.28
C LEU A 77 6.81 -16.59 -7.87
N ALA A 78 8.05 -17.04 -7.70
CA ALA A 78 8.61 -17.27 -6.39
C ALA A 78 8.73 -15.96 -5.60
N LEU A 79 9.13 -14.86 -6.24
CA LEU A 79 9.20 -13.54 -5.62
C LEU A 79 7.83 -12.98 -5.22
N THR A 80 6.72 -13.39 -5.86
CA THR A 80 5.40 -12.97 -5.38
C THR A 80 5.21 -13.40 -3.94
N SER A 81 5.63 -14.62 -3.55
CA SER A 81 5.54 -15.09 -2.16
C SER A 81 6.23 -14.16 -1.13
N GLN A 82 7.16 -13.31 -1.57
CA GLN A 82 7.86 -12.35 -0.72
C GLN A 82 7.17 -11.00 -0.61
N LEU A 83 6.11 -10.72 -1.37
CA LEU A 83 5.35 -9.50 -1.20
C LEU A 83 4.67 -9.48 0.20
N PRO A 84 4.49 -8.29 0.80
CA PRO A 84 3.99 -8.18 2.17
C PRO A 84 2.47 -8.37 2.23
N TYR A 85 2.05 -9.59 2.54
CA TYR A 85 0.65 -9.97 2.47
C TYR A 85 -0.14 -9.85 3.76
N GLN A 86 0.47 -9.43 4.89
CA GLN A 86 0.06 -9.60 6.30
C GLN A 86 -1.35 -9.13 6.68
N ALA A 87 -2.36 -9.65 6.00
CA ALA A 87 -3.76 -9.34 6.12
C ALA A 87 -4.45 -10.47 6.90
N PRO A 88 -5.52 -10.16 7.65
CA PRO A 88 -6.17 -11.13 8.51
C PRO A 88 -6.89 -12.20 7.67
N GLY A 89 -6.54 -13.47 7.92
CA GLY A 89 -7.16 -14.63 7.30
C GLY A 89 -6.65 -14.95 5.88
N THR A 90 -6.75 -16.23 5.51
CA THR A 90 -6.20 -16.77 4.27
C THR A 90 -6.74 -16.08 3.01
N GLY A 91 -8.05 -15.81 2.96
CA GLY A 91 -8.69 -15.18 1.80
C GLY A 91 -8.24 -13.73 1.57
N SER A 92 -8.12 -12.94 2.65
CA SER A 92 -7.64 -11.56 2.57
C SER A 92 -6.16 -11.50 2.17
N ASN A 93 -5.37 -12.42 2.71
CA ASN A 93 -3.96 -12.57 2.39
C ASN A 93 -3.75 -12.92 0.90
N ILE A 94 -4.51 -13.86 0.34
CA ILE A 94 -4.48 -14.19 -1.10
C ILE A 94 -4.91 -12.98 -1.94
N MET A 95 -6.01 -12.32 -1.58
CA MET A 95 -6.50 -11.14 -2.29
C MET A 95 -5.45 -10.01 -2.30
N SER A 96 -4.76 -9.78 -1.19
CA SER A 96 -3.68 -8.80 -1.10
C SER A 96 -2.57 -9.09 -2.11
N GLY A 97 -2.23 -10.37 -2.32
CA GLY A 97 -1.22 -10.77 -3.29
C GLY A 97 -1.66 -10.69 -4.73
N VAL A 98 -2.91 -11.06 -5.02
CA VAL A 98 -3.49 -10.90 -6.34
C VAL A 98 -3.56 -9.42 -6.73
N ILE A 99 -3.98 -8.54 -5.82
CA ILE A 99 -4.02 -7.10 -6.07
C ILE A 99 -2.60 -6.53 -6.25
N ALA A 100 -1.62 -6.98 -5.46
CA ALA A 100 -0.24 -6.55 -5.58
C ALA A 100 0.36 -6.85 -6.97
N VAL A 101 0.17 -8.08 -7.46
CA VAL A 101 0.63 -8.50 -8.80
C VAL A 101 -0.17 -7.80 -9.89
N GLY A 102 -1.48 -7.65 -9.70
CA GLY A 102 -2.38 -7.03 -10.67
C GLY A 102 -2.25 -5.52 -10.79
N SER A 103 -1.68 -4.84 -9.78
CA SER A 103 -1.45 -3.40 -9.78
C SER A 103 -0.12 -3.05 -9.09
N PRO A 104 1.01 -3.16 -9.81
CA PRO A 104 2.31 -2.68 -9.33
C PRO A 104 2.27 -1.20 -8.92
N ALA A 105 1.47 -0.40 -9.62
CA ALA A 105 1.18 0.99 -9.26
C ALA A 105 0.62 1.12 -7.82
N LEU A 106 -0.39 0.33 -7.44
CA LEU A 106 -0.97 0.41 -6.10
C LEU A 106 0.02 0.01 -4.99
N ILE A 107 0.71 -1.13 -5.16
CA ILE A 107 1.63 -1.59 -4.13
C ILE A 107 2.84 -0.65 -3.98
N THR A 108 3.31 -0.07 -5.09
CA THR A 108 4.36 0.96 -5.06
C THR A 108 3.86 2.26 -4.42
N TYR A 109 2.63 2.68 -4.74
CA TYR A 109 1.99 3.84 -4.12
C TYR A 109 1.90 3.67 -2.60
N SER A 110 1.38 2.53 -2.14
CA SER A 110 1.24 2.25 -0.71
C SER A 110 2.61 2.19 0.00
N LEU A 111 3.63 1.64 -0.64
CA LEU A 111 5.00 1.63 -0.13
C LEU A 111 5.57 3.04 0.00
N ALA A 112 5.54 3.81 -1.09
CA ALA A 112 6.08 5.17 -1.11
C ALA A 112 5.36 6.06 -0.09
N LEU A 113 4.03 5.94 0.01
CA LEU A 113 3.24 6.64 1.01
C LEU A 113 3.68 6.27 2.44
N THR A 114 3.87 4.98 2.71
CA THR A 114 4.32 4.49 4.02
C THR A 114 5.69 5.06 4.39
N ILE A 115 6.63 5.08 3.44
CA ILE A 115 7.97 5.66 3.61
C ILE A 115 7.87 7.15 3.96
N LEU A 116 7.17 7.93 3.13
CA LEU A 116 7.05 9.37 3.29
C LEU A 116 6.38 9.75 4.63
N ASN A 117 5.36 8.99 5.01
CA ASN A 117 4.71 9.11 6.31
C ASN A 117 5.67 8.81 7.48
N ARG A 118 6.52 7.77 7.37
CA ARG A 118 7.57 7.51 8.37
C ARG A 118 8.57 8.66 8.45
N CYS A 119 9.01 9.21 7.31
CA CYS A 119 9.90 10.38 7.29
C CYS A 119 9.29 11.56 8.05
N TRP A 120 7.99 11.81 7.83
CA TRP A 120 7.27 12.89 8.51
C TRP A 120 7.22 12.67 10.02
N ILE A 121 6.84 11.48 10.50
CA ILE A 121 6.85 11.14 11.93
C ILE A 121 8.22 11.34 12.55
N ARG A 122 9.28 10.80 11.93
CA ARG A 122 10.65 10.96 12.44
C ARG A 122 11.03 12.44 12.57
N ARG A 123 10.68 13.26 11.58
CA ARG A 123 10.96 14.71 11.63
C ARG A 123 10.23 15.39 12.78
N ILE A 124 8.93 15.17 12.97
CA ILE A 124 8.16 15.86 14.02
C ILE A 124 8.55 15.34 15.42
N PHE A 125 8.74 14.03 15.59
CA PHE A 125 9.17 13.45 16.87
C PHE A 125 10.62 13.78 17.20
N SER A 126 11.52 14.00 16.22
CA SER A 126 12.87 14.49 16.50
C SER A 126 12.88 15.88 17.18
N LYS A 127 11.86 16.72 16.92
CA LYS A 127 11.70 18.01 17.60
C LYS A 127 11.24 17.80 19.03
N LEU A 128 10.26 16.92 19.25
CA LEU A 128 9.81 16.55 20.60
C LEU A 128 10.92 15.91 21.42
N MET A 129 11.74 15.05 20.80
CA MET A 129 12.90 14.43 21.44
C MET A 129 13.92 15.47 21.92
N ARG A 130 14.22 16.49 21.10
CA ARG A 130 15.08 17.60 21.52
C ARG A 130 14.46 18.42 22.65
N ALA A 131 13.15 18.71 22.60
CA ALA A 131 12.46 19.41 23.68
C ALA A 131 12.45 18.60 24.99
N SER A 132 12.25 17.28 24.89
CA SER A 132 12.25 16.35 26.03
C SER A 132 13.59 16.32 26.76
N GLN A 133 14.71 16.51 26.04
CA GLN A 133 16.05 16.57 26.62
C GLN A 133 16.21 17.73 27.62
N GLY A 134 15.53 18.86 27.38
CA GLY A 134 15.59 20.03 28.26
C GLY A 134 14.81 19.89 29.58
N VAL A 135 14.02 18.81 29.73
CA VAL A 135 13.17 18.57 30.91
C VAL A 135 13.45 17.23 31.58
N ILE A 136 14.58 16.57 31.26
CA ILE A 136 14.94 15.26 31.82
C ILE A 136 15.04 15.28 33.34
N ASP A 137 15.58 16.35 33.93
CA ASP A 137 15.70 16.46 35.38
C ASP A 137 14.34 16.49 36.09
N LEU A 138 13.29 16.93 35.37
CA LEU A 138 11.92 17.00 35.87
C LEU A 138 11.13 15.71 35.57
N ALA A 139 11.44 15.05 34.46
CA ALA A 139 10.73 13.88 33.95
C ALA A 139 11.72 12.89 33.30
N PRO A 140 12.39 12.02 34.07
CA PRO A 140 13.54 11.25 33.60
C PRO A 140 13.24 10.29 32.43
N HIS A 141 12.01 9.77 32.35
CA HIS A 141 11.61 8.80 31.33
C HIS A 141 10.85 9.40 30.13
N VAL A 142 10.58 10.70 30.12
CA VAL A 142 9.73 11.32 29.08
C VAL A 142 10.34 11.22 27.70
N LYS A 143 11.68 11.29 27.60
CA LYS A 143 12.40 11.13 26.34
C LYS A 143 12.20 9.74 25.73
N GLU A 144 12.38 8.69 26.53
CA GLU A 144 12.18 7.30 26.08
C GLU A 144 10.74 7.06 25.65
N ARG A 145 9.77 7.69 26.32
CA ARG A 145 8.35 7.63 26.01
C ARG A 145 8.01 8.27 24.67
N VAL A 146 8.51 9.49 24.44
CA VAL A 146 8.31 10.22 23.17
C VAL A 146 8.89 9.42 22.02
N ASP A 147 10.08 8.86 22.21
CA ASP A 147 10.74 8.02 21.21
C ASP A 147 9.92 6.74 20.92
N ALA A 148 9.37 6.10 21.96
CA ALA A 148 8.57 4.89 21.80
C ALA A 148 7.26 5.16 21.06
N ALA A 149 6.60 6.28 21.38
CA ALA A 149 5.40 6.74 20.67
C ALA A 149 5.69 7.06 19.20
N GLY A 150 6.84 7.67 18.91
CA GLY A 150 7.28 7.94 17.54
C GLY A 150 7.55 6.67 16.73
N GLU A 151 8.14 5.63 17.34
CA GLU A 151 8.31 4.33 16.70
C GLU A 151 6.99 3.59 16.51
N PHE A 152 6.12 3.59 17.53
CA PHE A 152 4.78 3.03 17.44
C PHE A 152 4.01 3.62 16.25
N LEU A 153 3.98 4.95 16.10
CA LEU A 153 3.27 5.62 15.01
C LEU A 153 3.80 5.28 13.61
N GLN A 154 5.11 4.99 13.49
CA GLN A 154 5.69 4.52 12.23
C GLN A 154 5.14 3.15 11.83
N ASP A 155 4.96 2.26 12.79
CA ASP A 155 4.44 0.90 12.59
C ASP A 155 2.90 0.85 12.52
N ALA A 156 2.21 1.75 13.26
CA ALA A 156 0.75 1.85 13.35
C ALA A 156 0.05 2.07 12.01
N GLN A 157 0.76 2.52 10.96
CA GLN A 157 0.20 2.67 9.60
C GLN A 157 -0.44 1.39 9.05
N GLN A 158 0.02 0.22 9.49
CA GLN A 158 -0.44 -1.08 9.01
C GLN A 158 -1.74 -1.57 9.64
N ALA A 159 -2.23 -0.86 10.66
CA ALA A 159 -3.47 -1.17 11.36
C ALA A 159 -4.38 0.08 11.42
N PRO A 160 -5.71 -0.09 11.52
CA PRO A 160 -6.64 1.02 11.69
C PRO A 160 -6.61 1.58 13.13
N ILE A 161 -5.48 2.17 13.53
CA ILE A 161 -5.32 2.67 14.90
C ILE A 161 -6.09 3.99 15.10
N ARG A 162 -6.89 4.02 16.15
CA ARG A 162 -7.66 5.16 16.63
C ARG A 162 -7.21 5.56 18.03
N VAL A 163 -7.39 6.84 18.32
CA VAL A 163 -7.16 7.42 19.64
C VAL A 163 -8.49 7.61 20.35
N SER A 164 -8.57 7.20 21.61
CA SER A 164 -9.72 7.43 22.47
C SER A 164 -9.32 8.24 23.70
N GLN A 165 -10.03 9.33 23.93
CA GLN A 165 -9.94 10.13 25.16
C GLN A 165 -11.17 9.93 26.05
N GLU A 166 -12.00 8.93 25.73
CA GLU A 166 -13.02 8.47 26.66
C GLU A 166 -12.37 8.25 28.01
N ASP A 167 -13.03 8.71 29.07
CA ASP A 167 -12.67 8.30 30.41
C ASP A 167 -11.24 8.73 30.89
N GLY A 168 -10.53 9.55 30.12
CA GLY A 168 -9.17 10.02 30.44
C GLY A 168 -8.03 9.12 29.93
N TRP A 169 -8.31 8.15 29.05
CA TRP A 169 -7.37 7.09 28.69
C TRP A 169 -6.09 7.55 28.00
N LEU A 170 -6.20 8.22 26.84
CA LEU A 170 -5.03 8.67 26.08
C LEU A 170 -4.15 9.63 26.88
N SER A 171 -4.76 10.62 27.55
CA SER A 171 -4.03 11.58 28.38
C SER A 171 -3.29 10.89 29.53
N SER A 172 -3.90 9.88 30.16
CA SER A 172 -3.25 9.08 31.21
C SER A 172 -2.05 8.32 30.66
N LEU A 173 -2.17 7.73 29.47
CA LEU A 173 -1.10 6.98 28.80
C LEU A 173 0.12 7.86 28.49
N ILE A 174 -0.12 9.14 28.21
CA ILE A 174 0.91 10.12 27.84
C ILE A 174 1.58 10.75 29.06
N VAL A 175 0.81 11.16 30.08
CA VAL A 175 1.31 11.95 31.21
C VAL A 175 1.83 11.06 32.34
N LEU A 176 1.09 10.03 32.75
CA LEU A 176 1.39 9.30 33.98
C LEU A 176 2.74 8.56 33.89
N PRO A 177 3.63 8.69 34.90
CA PRO A 177 4.94 8.03 34.90
C PRO A 177 4.82 6.50 34.85
N GLY A 178 3.81 5.93 35.52
CA GLY A 178 3.56 4.49 35.58
C GLY A 178 3.36 3.81 34.22
N ASN A 179 2.95 4.56 33.19
CA ASN A 179 2.74 4.03 31.83
C ASN A 179 4.03 3.90 31.01
N GLN A 180 5.20 4.19 31.58
CA GLN A 180 6.47 4.02 30.88
C GLN A 180 6.73 2.57 30.47
N ALA A 181 6.37 1.61 31.33
CA ALA A 181 6.56 0.19 31.06
C ALA A 181 5.81 -0.26 29.81
N PHE A 182 4.56 0.22 29.63
CA PHE A 182 3.76 -0.03 28.44
C PHE A 182 4.47 0.47 27.15
N TRP A 183 4.96 1.71 27.14
CA TRP A 183 5.65 2.27 25.96
C TRP A 183 6.94 1.52 25.61
N ASN A 184 7.68 1.05 26.62
CA ASN A 184 8.87 0.23 26.39
C ASN A 184 8.51 -1.18 25.88
N ALA A 185 7.44 -1.77 26.40
CA ALA A 185 6.93 -3.07 25.98
C ALA A 185 6.45 -3.06 24.53
N ILE A 186 5.56 -2.12 24.17
CA ILE A 186 5.02 -2.02 22.81
C ILE A 186 6.12 -1.80 21.78
N ARG A 187 7.12 -0.97 22.10
CA ARG A 187 8.31 -0.79 21.24
C ARG A 187 9.05 -2.11 21.05
N LYS A 188 9.32 -2.83 22.15
CA LYS A 188 10.05 -4.09 22.12
C LYS A 188 9.30 -5.13 21.27
N ASP A 189 8.00 -5.27 21.49
CA ASP A 189 7.17 -6.23 20.77
C ASP A 189 7.11 -5.92 19.28
N LEU A 190 6.89 -4.65 18.92
CA LEU A 190 6.85 -4.22 17.52
C LEU A 190 8.18 -4.42 16.81
N ARG A 191 9.32 -4.21 17.49
CA ARG A 191 10.65 -4.50 16.92
C ARG A 191 10.85 -6.00 16.71
N ASN A 192 10.39 -6.83 17.64
CA ASN A 192 10.50 -8.29 17.55
C ASN A 192 9.59 -8.89 16.46
N THR A 193 8.47 -8.24 16.16
CA THR A 193 7.53 -8.71 15.13
C THR A 193 7.78 -8.13 13.74
N ARG A 194 8.81 -7.28 13.56
CA ARG A 194 9.20 -6.79 12.24
C ARG A 194 9.67 -7.94 11.34
N ARG A 195 9.37 -7.82 10.06
CA ARG A 195 9.83 -8.75 9.04
C ARG A 195 11.33 -8.58 8.84
N GLU A 196 12.06 -9.65 9.09
CA GLU A 196 13.51 -9.71 8.90
C GLU A 196 13.89 -10.09 7.47
N PHE A 197 15.14 -9.82 7.10
CA PHE A 197 15.76 -10.37 5.89
C PHE A 197 15.94 -11.88 6.06
N SER A 198 15.10 -12.67 5.40
CA SER A 198 15.20 -14.13 5.42
C SER A 198 16.21 -14.65 4.40
N ALA A 199 16.86 -15.77 4.70
CA ALA A 199 17.73 -16.45 3.73
C ALA A 199 16.97 -16.86 2.45
N ALA A 200 15.70 -17.21 2.59
CA ALA A 200 14.82 -17.55 1.45
C ALA A 200 14.59 -16.36 0.52
N LEU A 201 14.32 -15.17 1.07
CA LEU A 201 14.23 -13.94 0.30
C LEU A 201 15.54 -13.67 -0.44
N LEU A 202 16.67 -13.74 0.26
CA LEU A 202 17.98 -13.47 -0.34
C LEU A 202 18.24 -14.43 -1.50
N ALA A 203 17.99 -15.73 -1.32
CA ALA A 203 18.13 -16.73 -2.36
C ALA A 203 17.23 -16.45 -3.57
N GLN A 204 15.96 -16.08 -3.35
CA GLN A 204 15.01 -15.79 -4.43
C GLN A 204 15.37 -14.51 -5.21
N VAL A 205 15.75 -13.43 -4.51
CA VAL A 205 16.18 -12.18 -5.15
C VAL A 205 17.47 -12.41 -5.94
N LEU A 206 18.45 -13.13 -5.38
CA LEU A 206 19.69 -13.47 -6.08
C LEU A 206 19.41 -14.32 -7.32
N TRP A 207 18.56 -15.35 -7.20
CA TRP A 207 18.22 -16.21 -8.32
C TRP A 207 17.54 -15.45 -9.46
N ALA A 208 16.53 -14.62 -9.15
CA ALA A 208 15.87 -13.78 -10.15
C ALA A 208 16.84 -12.77 -10.79
N SER A 209 17.74 -12.17 -10.00
CA SER A 209 18.74 -11.22 -10.48
C SER A 209 19.76 -11.89 -11.41
N ILE A 210 20.27 -13.07 -11.03
CA ILE A 210 21.22 -13.85 -11.83
C ILE A 210 20.56 -14.28 -13.14
N ALA A 211 19.34 -14.81 -13.10
CA ALA A 211 18.61 -15.22 -14.30
C ALA A 211 18.42 -14.04 -15.29
N TYR A 212 18.04 -12.87 -14.77
CA TYR A 212 17.92 -11.66 -15.59
C TYR A 212 19.27 -11.23 -16.18
N LEU A 213 20.33 -11.17 -15.36
CA LEU A 213 21.67 -10.78 -15.81
C LEU A 213 22.25 -11.73 -16.86
N LEU A 214 22.14 -13.04 -16.66
CA LEU A 214 22.63 -14.03 -17.61
C LEU A 214 21.97 -13.90 -18.98
N THR A 215 20.71 -13.48 -19.01
CA THR A 215 20.04 -13.24 -20.29
C THR A 215 20.50 -11.98 -20.95
N VAL A 216 20.66 -10.89 -20.20
CA VAL A 216 21.24 -9.66 -20.75
C VAL A 216 22.62 -9.96 -21.35
N ILE A 217 23.42 -10.81 -20.70
CA ILE A 217 24.71 -11.29 -21.22
C ILE A 217 24.52 -12.13 -22.48
N SER A 218 23.59 -13.10 -22.49
CA SER A 218 23.31 -13.93 -23.66
C SER A 218 22.87 -13.09 -24.87
N ALA A 219 22.07 -12.06 -24.64
CA ALA A 219 21.65 -11.10 -25.65
C ALA A 219 22.84 -10.29 -26.18
N ALA A 220 23.72 -9.84 -25.29
CA ALA A 220 24.93 -9.10 -25.67
C ALA A 220 25.90 -9.96 -26.49
N ILE A 221 26.11 -11.24 -26.12
CA ILE A 221 26.95 -12.18 -26.88
C ILE A 221 26.36 -12.45 -28.27
N GLY A 222 25.04 -12.54 -28.37
CA GLY A 222 24.32 -12.68 -29.64
C GLY A 222 24.19 -11.39 -30.45
N ASN A 223 24.93 -10.32 -30.10
CA ASN A 223 24.82 -8.98 -30.69
C ASN A 223 23.38 -8.44 -30.73
N PHE A 224 22.47 -8.84 -29.84
CA PHE A 224 21.06 -8.40 -29.88
C PHE A 224 20.35 -8.69 -31.22
N GLY A 225 20.66 -9.81 -31.89
CA GLY A 225 20.02 -10.21 -33.16
C GLY A 225 18.97 -11.33 -33.04
N ASP A 226 18.82 -11.95 -31.87
CA ASP A 226 17.86 -13.06 -31.67
C ASP A 226 16.52 -12.55 -31.11
N HIS A 227 15.47 -12.63 -31.94
CA HIS A 227 14.12 -12.20 -31.58
C HIS A 227 13.58 -12.92 -30.33
N VAL A 228 13.92 -14.21 -30.14
CA VAL A 228 13.47 -14.99 -28.98
C VAL A 228 14.05 -14.40 -27.71
N VAL A 229 15.34 -14.02 -27.74
CA VAL A 229 16.04 -13.42 -26.61
C VAL A 229 15.49 -12.02 -26.31
N GLY A 230 15.26 -11.19 -27.33
CA GLY A 230 14.66 -9.86 -27.16
C GLY A 230 13.27 -9.90 -26.49
N LEU A 231 12.45 -10.88 -26.85
CA LEU A 231 11.11 -11.07 -26.30
C LEU A 231 11.14 -11.61 -24.87
N GLN A 232 12.08 -12.50 -24.55
CA GLN A 232 12.32 -12.93 -23.16
C GLN A 232 12.74 -11.76 -22.27
N ILE A 233 13.59 -10.85 -22.77
CA ILE A 233 13.98 -9.63 -22.05
C ILE A 233 12.77 -8.74 -21.81
N ALA A 234 11.92 -8.52 -22.82
CA ALA A 234 10.71 -7.73 -22.67
C ALA A 234 9.79 -8.31 -21.58
N SER A 235 9.57 -9.62 -21.60
CA SER A 235 8.81 -10.32 -20.56
C SER A 235 9.45 -10.15 -19.17
N GLY A 236 10.78 -10.25 -19.06
CA GLY A 236 11.50 -10.05 -17.79
C GLY A 236 11.41 -8.62 -17.26
N SER A 237 11.49 -7.61 -18.14
CA SER A 237 11.38 -6.20 -17.77
C SER A 237 10.03 -5.85 -17.12
N ILE A 238 8.95 -6.57 -17.41
CA ILE A 238 7.65 -6.37 -16.75
C ILE A 238 7.63 -6.80 -15.28
N TRP A 239 8.48 -7.75 -14.88
CA TRP A 239 8.50 -8.26 -13.51
C TRP A 239 9.56 -7.61 -12.63
N ILE A 240 10.52 -6.90 -13.24
CA ILE A 240 11.71 -6.37 -12.55
C ILE A 240 11.39 -5.39 -11.42
N TRP A 241 10.22 -4.73 -11.45
CA TRP A 241 9.75 -3.86 -10.36
C TRP A 241 9.59 -4.59 -9.02
N MET A 242 9.41 -5.92 -9.03
CA MET A 242 9.28 -6.73 -7.83
C MET A 242 10.48 -6.55 -6.90
N ILE A 243 11.69 -6.46 -7.44
CA ILE A 243 12.93 -6.35 -6.65
C ILE A 243 12.93 -5.09 -5.77
N PRO A 244 12.87 -3.86 -6.31
CA PRO A 244 12.88 -2.66 -5.47
C PRO A 244 11.65 -2.58 -4.56
N VAL A 245 10.47 -3.05 -5.00
CA VAL A 245 9.25 -3.00 -4.16
C VAL A 245 9.32 -3.97 -2.97
N ILE A 246 9.72 -5.23 -3.19
CA ILE A 246 9.87 -6.22 -2.10
C ILE A 246 10.93 -5.74 -1.10
N LEU A 247 12.09 -5.32 -1.60
CA LEU A 247 13.17 -4.84 -0.73
C LEU A 247 12.75 -3.56 0.01
N GLY A 248 12.07 -2.63 -0.66
CA GLY A 248 11.57 -1.40 -0.06
C GLY A 248 10.64 -1.67 1.12
N TRP A 249 9.73 -2.65 1.02
CA TRP A 249 8.86 -3.02 2.13
C TRP A 249 9.59 -3.62 3.34
N ILE A 250 10.71 -4.31 3.10
CA ILE A 250 11.53 -4.88 4.16
C ILE A 250 12.37 -3.80 4.82
N ILE A 251 12.98 -2.93 4.02
CA ILE A 251 13.76 -1.77 4.47
C ILE A 251 12.90 -0.85 5.34
N VAL A 252 11.64 -0.63 4.95
CA VAL A 252 10.68 0.14 5.75
C VAL A 252 10.47 -0.48 7.13
N GLY A 253 10.58 -1.80 7.28
CA GLY A 253 10.36 -2.51 8.54
C GLY A 253 8.89 -2.80 8.80
N CYS A 254 8.23 -3.50 7.88
CA CYS A 254 6.84 -3.94 8.05
C CYS A 254 6.69 -5.03 9.11
N GLN A 255 5.50 -5.15 9.70
CA GLN A 255 5.19 -6.24 10.60
C GLN A 255 5.12 -7.58 9.83
N GLY A 256 5.67 -8.64 10.42
CA GLY A 256 5.79 -9.97 9.82
C GLY A 256 4.56 -10.85 9.98
N ARG A 257 3.61 -10.48 10.87
CA ARG A 257 2.37 -11.22 11.13
C ARG A 257 1.15 -10.28 11.20
N SER A 258 -0.01 -10.77 10.78
CA SER A 258 -1.29 -10.08 11.01
C SER A 258 -1.57 -9.98 12.51
N GLY A 259 -2.20 -8.90 12.94
CA GLY A 259 -2.56 -8.64 14.34
C GLY A 259 -1.37 -8.34 15.24
N ALA A 260 -0.15 -8.19 14.72
CA ALA A 260 1.05 -7.89 15.53
C ALA A 260 0.86 -6.62 16.37
N ILE A 261 0.39 -5.55 15.73
CA ILE A 261 0.17 -4.25 16.36
C ILE A 261 -0.94 -4.33 17.40
N ASN A 262 -2.06 -4.97 17.05
CA ASN A 262 -3.17 -5.13 17.99
C ASN A 262 -2.79 -6.02 19.19
N SER A 263 -1.99 -7.07 18.96
CA SER A 263 -1.45 -7.91 20.04
C SER A 263 -0.55 -7.12 20.97
N ALA A 264 0.32 -6.26 20.43
CA ALA A 264 1.22 -5.42 21.22
C ALA A 264 0.49 -4.33 22.01
N LEU A 265 -0.66 -3.86 21.52
CA LEU A 265 -1.52 -2.89 22.22
C LEU A 265 -2.28 -3.48 23.40
N HIS A 266 -2.57 -4.79 23.36
CA HIS A 266 -3.36 -5.52 24.35
C HIS A 266 -2.51 -6.53 25.13
N ASP A 267 -1.19 -6.33 25.17
CA ASP A 267 -0.33 -7.16 26.00
C ASP A 267 -0.54 -6.82 27.49
N ASP A 268 -1.23 -7.72 28.20
CA ASP A 268 -1.51 -7.63 29.62
C ASP A 268 -0.28 -7.90 30.51
N SER A 269 0.88 -8.22 29.94
CA SER A 269 2.11 -8.49 30.69
C SER A 269 2.59 -7.29 31.52
N HIS A 270 2.19 -6.07 31.15
CA HIS A 270 2.57 -4.83 31.80
C HIS A 270 1.36 -4.05 32.32
N LYS A 271 1.47 -3.59 33.57
CA LYS A 271 0.44 -2.77 34.22
C LYS A 271 0.31 -1.42 33.52
N THR A 272 -0.91 -1.08 33.14
CA THR A 272 -1.27 0.25 32.65
C THR A 272 -2.12 0.97 33.70
N TYR A 273 -2.03 2.30 33.71
CA TYR A 273 -2.61 3.15 34.73
C TYR A 273 -3.48 4.23 34.10
N ARG A 274 -4.60 4.52 34.76
CA ARG A 274 -5.60 5.50 34.35
C ARG A 274 -5.91 6.47 35.48
N ALA A 275 -5.99 7.76 35.14
CA ALA A 275 -6.53 8.77 36.04
C ALA A 275 -8.05 8.71 36.09
N LEU A 276 -8.62 8.74 37.29
CA LEU A 276 -10.06 8.75 37.52
C LEU A 276 -10.61 10.19 37.51
N PRO A 277 -11.90 10.38 37.16
CA PRO A 277 -12.54 11.69 37.24
C PRO A 277 -12.67 12.19 38.69
N LEU A 278 -12.89 11.27 39.63
CA LEU A 278 -12.88 11.52 41.07
C LEU A 278 -12.12 10.41 41.80
N ALA A 279 -11.64 10.70 43.01
CA ALA A 279 -11.04 9.69 43.87
C ALA A 279 -12.02 8.54 44.12
N ASN A 280 -11.52 7.30 44.05
CA ASN A 280 -12.30 6.11 44.38
C ASN A 280 -12.58 6.03 45.89
N GLN A 281 -13.29 4.96 46.31
CA GLN A 281 -13.62 4.74 47.72
C GLN A 281 -12.39 4.57 48.63
N SER A 282 -11.24 4.16 48.07
CA SER A 282 -9.95 4.08 48.76
C SER A 282 -9.15 5.41 48.73
N GLY A 283 -9.70 6.48 48.14
CA GLY A 283 -9.06 7.78 48.02
C GLY A 283 -8.03 7.89 46.90
N GLU A 284 -7.88 6.85 46.06
CA GLU A 284 -6.96 6.85 44.92
C GLU A 284 -7.57 7.55 43.71
N ILE A 285 -6.77 8.39 43.07
CA ILE A 285 -7.12 9.13 41.85
C ILE A 285 -6.52 8.52 40.59
N VAL A 286 -5.66 7.51 40.74
CA VAL A 286 -5.06 6.73 39.66
C VAL A 286 -5.26 5.26 39.97
N VAL A 287 -5.76 4.49 39.02
CA VAL A 287 -6.01 3.05 39.16
C VAL A 287 -5.27 2.27 38.08
N MET A 288 -4.92 1.04 38.41
CA MET A 288 -4.46 0.09 37.41
C MET A 288 -5.66 -0.39 36.59
N ASP A 289 -5.59 -0.26 35.28
CA ASP A 289 -6.68 -0.61 34.38
C ASP A 289 -6.12 -0.88 32.96
N ARG A 290 -6.83 -1.63 32.12
CA ARG A 290 -6.37 -2.00 30.77
C ARG A 290 -6.42 -0.82 29.82
N GLN A 291 -5.34 -0.53 29.10
CA GLN A 291 -5.33 0.62 28.21
C GLN A 291 -6.41 0.51 27.11
N HIS A 292 -7.23 1.56 27.01
CA HIS A 292 -8.20 1.77 25.93
C HIS A 292 -7.98 3.10 25.20
N GLY A 293 -6.82 3.74 25.41
CA GLY A 293 -6.50 5.04 24.80
C GLY A 293 -6.05 4.91 23.34
N LEU A 294 -5.49 3.75 22.99
CA LEU A 294 -5.10 3.37 21.64
C LEU A 294 -5.87 2.11 21.28
N THR A 295 -6.77 2.21 20.32
CA THR A 295 -7.65 1.12 19.94
C THR A 295 -7.52 0.84 18.44
N SER A 296 -7.89 -0.37 18.00
CA SER A 296 -7.92 -0.72 16.58
C SER A 296 -9.35 -0.92 16.02
N PRO A 297 -10.36 -0.12 16.40
CA PRO A 297 -11.66 -0.21 15.75
C PRO A 297 -11.55 0.40 14.35
N PHE A 298 -12.17 -0.25 13.38
CA PHE A 298 -12.35 0.34 12.06
C PHE A 298 -13.68 1.09 12.01
N GLY A 299 -13.72 2.19 11.25
CA GLY A 299 -14.92 2.99 11.07
C GLY A 299 -15.30 3.85 12.30
N LEU A 300 -16.61 4.00 12.53
CA LEU A 300 -17.19 4.79 13.62
C LEU A 300 -17.65 3.85 14.73
N ASP A 301 -16.70 3.25 15.44
CA ASP A 301 -17.00 2.42 16.61
C ASP A 301 -17.15 3.31 17.84
N LEU A 302 -18.26 4.03 17.91
CA LEU A 302 -18.80 4.45 19.20
C LEU A 302 -19.70 3.32 19.67
N HIS A 303 -19.64 3.00 20.98
CA HIS A 303 -20.18 1.82 21.66
C HIS A 303 -21.65 1.40 21.37
N ASP A 304 -22.38 2.16 20.55
CA ASP A 304 -23.78 1.98 20.16
C ASP A 304 -24.09 2.18 18.65
N PHE A 305 -23.10 2.49 17.80
CA PHE A 305 -23.30 2.77 16.36
C PHE A 305 -22.63 1.72 15.47
N GLU A 306 -23.44 0.89 14.81
CA GLU A 306 -22.95 -0.07 13.84
C GLU A 306 -22.33 0.65 12.64
N ASN A 307 -21.13 0.23 12.24
CA ASN A 307 -20.38 0.81 11.13
C ASN A 307 -21.27 1.01 9.90
N PRO A 308 -21.20 2.18 9.24
CA PRO A 308 -22.10 2.44 8.12
C PRO A 308 -21.77 1.49 6.97
N THR A 309 -22.81 0.77 6.52
CA THR A 309 -22.73 -0.23 5.45
C THR A 309 -23.62 0.16 4.28
N TRP A 310 -23.24 -0.25 3.08
CA TRP A 310 -24.10 -0.23 1.90
C TRP A 310 -24.22 -1.65 1.34
N LEU A 311 -25.45 -2.17 1.25
CA LEU A 311 -25.75 -3.57 0.88
C LEU A 311 -24.93 -4.62 1.66
N GLY A 312 -24.71 -4.38 2.96
CA GLY A 312 -23.92 -5.28 3.83
C GLY A 312 -22.40 -5.13 3.70
N PHE A 313 -21.91 -4.27 2.79
CA PHE A 313 -20.49 -3.94 2.69
C PHE A 313 -20.15 -2.70 3.51
N ALA A 314 -19.10 -2.77 4.33
CA ALA A 314 -18.63 -1.63 5.11
C ALA A 314 -18.15 -0.49 4.19
N ILE A 315 -18.66 0.72 4.40
CA ILE A 315 -18.29 1.91 3.61
C ILE A 315 -16.82 2.26 3.81
N SER A 316 -16.27 2.00 5.01
CA SER A 316 -14.84 2.18 5.32
C SER A 316 -13.91 1.37 4.40
N GLY A 317 -14.42 0.32 3.74
CA GLY A 317 -13.69 -0.42 2.71
C GLY A 317 -12.40 -1.05 3.22
N ASP A 318 -11.29 -0.78 2.51
CA ASP A 318 -9.97 -1.33 2.86
C ASP A 318 -9.33 -0.67 4.09
N GLU A 319 -9.87 0.46 4.58
CA GLU A 319 -9.37 1.15 5.78
C GLU A 319 -9.33 0.21 6.98
N GLY A 320 -10.32 -0.68 7.12
CA GLY A 320 -10.40 -1.65 8.22
C GLY A 320 -9.50 -2.88 8.08
N ARG A 321 -8.78 -3.06 6.97
CA ARG A 321 -8.03 -4.30 6.69
C ARG A 321 -6.54 -4.18 7.02
N GLU A 322 -6.07 -4.80 8.10
CA GLU A 322 -4.62 -4.80 8.37
C GLU A 322 -3.80 -5.29 7.17
N GLY A 323 -2.60 -4.75 7.04
CA GLY A 323 -1.63 -5.19 6.04
C GLY A 323 -1.05 -4.03 5.20
N PRO A 324 0.20 -4.13 4.74
CA PRO A 324 0.92 -2.98 4.18
C PRO A 324 0.36 -2.46 2.86
N ILE A 325 -0.20 -3.34 2.01
CA ILE A 325 -0.82 -2.90 0.76
C ILE A 325 -2.03 -2.00 1.00
N TYR A 326 -2.73 -2.13 2.14
CA TYR A 326 -3.93 -1.36 2.45
C TYR A 326 -3.66 0.02 3.06
N ASN A 327 -2.40 0.37 3.34
CA ASN A 327 -2.04 1.66 3.94
C ASN A 327 -2.52 2.87 3.12
N TYR A 328 -2.67 2.72 1.80
CA TYR A 328 -3.23 3.75 0.91
C TYR A 328 -4.61 4.28 1.38
N SER A 329 -5.40 3.42 2.03
CA SER A 329 -6.77 3.75 2.47
C SER A 329 -6.83 4.48 3.81
N ARG A 330 -5.72 4.52 4.56
CA ARG A 330 -5.65 5.07 5.92
C ARG A 330 -4.96 6.42 6.02
N VAL A 331 -4.60 7.02 4.88
CA VAL A 331 -3.74 8.21 4.89
C VAL A 331 -4.27 9.29 5.83
N PHE A 332 -5.55 9.69 5.69
CA PHE A 332 -6.13 10.76 6.50
C PHE A 332 -6.31 10.38 7.96
N THR A 333 -6.80 9.16 8.20
CA THR A 333 -7.15 8.67 9.54
C THR A 333 -5.90 8.42 10.38
N TRP A 334 -4.83 7.93 9.77
CA TRP A 334 -3.53 7.82 10.40
C TRP A 334 -2.89 9.18 10.68
N PHE A 335 -2.96 10.14 9.75
CA PHE A 335 -2.45 11.50 10.00
C PHE A 335 -3.17 12.19 11.16
N GLN A 336 -4.49 11.96 11.30
CA GLN A 336 -5.27 12.46 12.42
C GLN A 336 -4.80 11.85 13.75
N CYS A 337 -4.67 10.52 13.79
CA CYS A 337 -4.17 9.80 14.96
C CYS A 337 -2.77 10.29 15.37
N ALA A 338 -1.85 10.38 14.40
CA ALA A 338 -0.49 10.84 14.63
C ALA A 338 -0.43 12.29 15.13
N SER A 339 -1.23 13.19 14.55
CA SER A 339 -1.29 14.60 14.97
C SER A 339 -1.78 14.72 16.42
N HIS A 340 -2.84 13.99 16.82
CA HIS A 340 -3.33 14.02 18.19
C HIS A 340 -2.30 13.54 19.21
N ILE A 341 -1.61 12.42 18.94
CA ILE A 341 -0.58 11.92 19.84
C ILE A 341 0.58 12.91 19.91
N HIS A 342 1.05 13.40 18.75
CA HIS A 342 2.14 14.38 18.68
C HIS A 342 1.80 15.66 19.47
N ASP A 343 0.63 16.25 19.25
CA ASP A 343 0.23 17.50 19.87
C ASP A 343 0.02 17.35 21.38
N SER A 344 -0.45 16.18 21.83
CA SER A 344 -0.56 15.86 23.26
C SER A 344 0.80 15.80 23.95
N PHE A 345 1.80 15.16 23.32
CA PHE A 345 3.17 15.17 23.82
C PHE A 345 3.79 16.57 23.77
N LYS A 346 3.52 17.32 22.71
CA LYS A 346 3.99 18.70 22.54
C LYS A 346 3.48 19.60 23.66
N GLU A 347 2.18 19.57 23.94
CA GLU A 347 1.57 20.42 24.97
C GLU A 347 2.07 20.05 26.37
N MET A 348 2.18 18.75 26.66
CA MET A 348 2.78 18.26 27.90
C MET A 348 4.22 18.78 28.08
N LEU A 349 5.05 18.72 27.03
CA LEU A 349 6.43 19.21 27.07
C LEU A 349 6.51 20.74 27.17
N LEU A 350 5.59 21.48 26.55
CA LEU A 350 5.49 22.93 26.69
C LEU A 350 5.13 23.33 28.11
N ASN A 351 4.24 22.58 28.77
CA ASN A 351 3.91 22.83 30.18
C ASN A 351 5.09 22.56 31.11
N LEU A 352 5.93 21.56 30.81
CA LEU A 352 7.14 21.27 31.58
C LEU A 352 8.26 22.29 31.34
N SER A 353 8.41 22.80 30.12
CA SER A 353 9.49 23.73 29.76
C SER A 353 9.27 25.17 30.25
N LYS A 354 8.09 25.48 30.81
CA LYS A 354 7.80 26.78 31.45
C LYS A 354 8.81 27.10 32.57
N SER A 355 9.01 28.39 32.78
CA SER A 355 9.83 28.92 33.89
C SER A 355 9.31 28.42 35.24
N ASN A 356 10.18 28.32 36.25
CA ASN A 356 9.82 27.85 37.59
C ASN A 356 8.65 28.62 38.22
N SER A 357 8.46 29.90 37.87
CA SER A 357 7.34 30.74 38.35
C SER A 357 5.99 30.33 37.76
N ASP A 358 5.99 29.84 36.51
CA ASP A 358 4.78 29.61 35.72
C ASP A 358 4.45 28.12 35.59
N ARG A 359 5.43 27.25 35.90
CA ARG A 359 5.26 25.80 35.88
C ARG A 359 4.28 25.36 36.96
N ARG A 360 3.35 24.49 36.57
CA ARG A 360 2.31 23.92 37.43
C ARG A 360 2.38 22.40 37.39
N HIS A 361 2.01 21.77 38.50
CA HIS A 361 1.71 20.34 38.54
C HIS A 361 0.44 20.08 37.72
N VAL A 362 0.18 18.81 37.39
CA VAL A 362 -1.04 18.41 36.66
C VAL A 362 -2.31 18.83 37.40
N ASN A 363 -2.31 18.77 38.73
CA ASN A 363 -3.43 19.22 39.57
C ASN A 363 -3.58 20.77 39.64
N GLY A 364 -2.69 21.53 39.01
CA GLY A 364 -2.69 23.00 38.98
C GLY A 364 -1.90 23.68 40.10
N SER A 365 -1.31 22.93 41.04
CA SER A 365 -0.51 23.52 42.11
C SER A 365 0.83 24.08 41.58
N PRO A 366 1.43 25.10 42.24
CA PRO A 366 2.74 25.64 41.85
C PRO A 366 3.85 24.60 42.04
N TRP A 367 4.80 24.53 41.09
CA TRP A 367 5.93 23.58 41.12
C TRP A 367 6.89 23.74 42.31
N GLY A 368 6.88 24.91 42.99
CA GLY A 368 7.93 25.32 43.93
C GLY A 368 7.49 25.56 45.39
N LYS A 369 6.35 25.04 45.88
CA LYS A 369 5.96 25.20 47.30
C LYS A 369 5.54 23.88 47.93
N SER A 370 6.52 23.05 48.32
CA SER A 370 6.32 22.10 49.43
C SER A 370 6.83 22.72 50.71
N GLY A 371 6.10 23.73 51.21
CA GLY A 371 6.32 24.28 52.55
C GLY A 371 5.51 23.47 53.54
N THR A 372 6.22 22.68 54.35
CA THR A 372 5.80 22.05 55.61
C THR A 372 4.65 21.03 55.58
N SER A 373 5.04 19.78 55.84
CA SER A 373 4.29 18.76 56.61
C SER A 373 2.98 18.18 56.06
N ASP A 374 2.92 17.85 54.77
CA ASP A 374 2.03 16.77 54.32
C ASP A 374 2.88 15.57 53.89
N LEU A 375 2.72 14.45 54.61
CA LEU A 375 3.45 13.19 54.44
C LEU A 375 3.09 12.42 53.15
N HIS A 376 2.37 13.05 52.21
CA HIS A 376 2.13 12.57 50.86
C HIS A 376 2.48 13.68 49.87
N GLY A 377 3.77 13.86 49.59
CA GLY A 377 4.23 14.71 48.49
C GLY A 377 3.62 14.20 47.19
N SER A 378 2.57 14.89 46.72
CA SER A 378 1.85 14.51 45.51
C SER A 378 2.78 14.56 44.31
N ASP A 379 3.02 13.42 43.68
CA ASP A 379 3.76 13.30 42.41
C ASP A 379 3.23 14.36 41.41
N PRO A 380 4.12 15.19 40.81
CA PRO A 380 3.72 16.34 39.98
C PRO A 380 2.90 15.95 38.76
N PHE A 381 2.93 14.67 38.35
CA PHE A 381 2.21 14.14 37.21
C PHE A 381 0.86 13.52 37.55
N ILE A 382 0.49 13.44 38.83
CA ILE A 382 -0.76 12.86 39.28
C ILE A 382 -1.86 13.94 39.33
N GLY A 383 -3.02 13.61 38.76
CA GLY A 383 -4.23 14.40 38.81
C GLY A 383 -5.45 13.61 38.37
N THR A 384 -6.61 14.25 38.41
CA THR A 384 -7.87 13.69 37.88
C THR A 384 -7.83 13.56 36.35
N SER A 385 -8.71 12.75 35.76
CA SER A 385 -8.78 12.55 34.31
C SER A 385 -8.89 13.87 33.53
N LEU A 386 -9.67 14.82 34.02
CA LEU A 386 -9.84 16.16 33.44
C LEU A 386 -8.58 17.04 33.56
N GLN A 387 -7.87 16.95 34.68
CA GLN A 387 -6.62 17.67 34.90
C GLN A 387 -5.53 17.15 33.97
N VAL A 388 -5.42 15.82 33.84
CA VAL A 388 -4.46 15.16 32.95
C VAL A 388 -4.79 15.48 31.48
N SER A 389 -6.05 15.47 31.08
CA SER A 389 -6.45 15.81 29.71
C SER A 389 -6.15 17.27 29.37
N LYS A 390 -6.45 18.20 30.28
CA LYS A 390 -6.14 19.62 30.12
C LYS A 390 -4.64 19.87 30.03
N TYR A 391 -3.83 19.13 30.79
CA TYR A 391 -2.37 19.22 30.75
C TYR A 391 -1.78 18.80 29.39
N CYS A 392 -2.46 17.92 28.66
CA CYS A 392 -2.13 17.52 27.28
C CYS A 392 -2.85 18.35 26.19
N GLY A 393 -3.67 19.34 26.55
CA GLY A 393 -4.48 20.07 25.57
C GLY A 393 -5.53 19.21 24.86
N LEU A 394 -5.96 18.10 25.48
CA LEU A 394 -6.92 17.16 24.91
C LEU A 394 -8.35 17.50 25.32
N ASN A 395 -9.24 17.46 24.32
CA ASN A 395 -10.69 17.52 24.52
C ASN A 395 -11.26 16.13 24.80
N HIS A 396 -12.46 16.06 25.39
CA HIS A 396 -13.08 14.79 25.76
C HIS A 396 -13.44 13.90 24.55
N HIS A 397 -13.80 14.51 23.42
CA HIS A 397 -14.14 13.81 22.18
C HIS A 397 -13.08 14.03 21.12
N ILE A 398 -12.55 12.93 20.57
CA ILE A 398 -11.62 12.94 19.45
C ILE A 398 -12.32 12.35 18.23
N ASN A 399 -12.39 13.13 17.16
CA ASN A 399 -13.02 12.71 15.92
C ASN A 399 -12.04 11.88 15.07
N PRO A 400 -12.43 10.67 14.62
CA PRO A 400 -11.55 9.82 13.81
C PRO A 400 -11.33 10.34 12.37
N TYR A 401 -12.31 11.02 11.78
CA TYR A 401 -12.23 11.53 10.40
C TYR A 401 -12.03 13.05 10.40
N PRO A 402 -10.87 13.57 9.97
CA PRO A 402 -10.64 15.01 9.85
C PRO A 402 -11.45 15.64 8.72
N GLY A 403 -11.83 16.90 8.92
CA GLY A 403 -12.37 17.74 7.85
C GLY A 403 -11.31 18.00 6.77
N TRP A 404 -11.74 18.23 5.53
CA TRP A 404 -10.82 18.47 4.40
C TRP A 404 -9.85 19.65 4.62
N SER A 405 -10.31 20.68 5.34
CA SER A 405 -9.50 21.86 5.71
C SER A 405 -8.53 21.62 6.86
N GLU A 406 -8.74 20.56 7.65
CA GLU A 406 -7.91 20.19 8.80
C GLU A 406 -6.75 19.26 8.41
N ILE A 407 -6.83 18.66 7.21
CA ILE A 407 -5.78 17.78 6.70
C ILE A 407 -4.50 18.60 6.45
N PRO A 408 -3.36 18.22 7.05
CA PRO A 408 -2.11 18.94 6.86
C PRO A 408 -1.66 18.88 5.40
N ALA A 409 -1.04 19.95 4.90
CA ALA A 409 -0.46 20.00 3.55
C ALA A 409 0.48 18.82 3.27
N GLU A 410 1.13 18.31 4.31
CA GLU A 410 2.11 17.23 4.25
C GLU A 410 1.47 15.91 3.84
N ALA A 411 0.21 15.68 4.21
CA ALA A 411 -0.54 14.51 3.74
C ALA A 411 -0.74 14.58 2.21
N TRP A 412 -1.09 15.75 1.68
CA TRP A 412 -1.25 15.96 0.24
C TRP A 412 0.07 15.85 -0.52
N HIS A 413 1.15 16.43 0.01
CA HIS A 413 2.50 16.26 -0.54
C HIS A 413 2.88 14.78 -0.62
N ASN A 414 2.64 14.01 0.44
CA ASN A 414 2.94 12.58 0.47
C ASN A 414 2.11 11.80 -0.57
N ILE A 415 0.83 12.13 -0.75
CA ILE A 415 -0.03 11.54 -1.79
C ILE A 415 0.53 11.82 -3.19
N VAL A 416 0.95 13.05 -3.48
CA VAL A 416 1.49 13.44 -4.80
C VAL A 416 2.81 12.73 -5.08
N TYR A 417 3.77 12.77 -4.15
CA TYR A 417 5.06 12.11 -4.33
C TYR A 417 4.93 10.58 -4.43
N ALA A 418 4.05 9.96 -3.64
CA ALA A 418 3.74 8.53 -3.77
C ALA A 418 3.14 8.19 -5.13
N SER A 419 2.28 9.05 -5.68
CA SER A 419 1.68 8.88 -7.01
C SER A 419 2.73 8.96 -8.12
N LEU A 420 3.65 9.93 -8.04
CA LEU A 420 4.76 10.06 -8.99
C LEU A 420 5.66 8.82 -8.97
N MET A 421 6.00 8.32 -7.78
CA MET A 421 6.80 7.09 -7.64
C MET A 421 6.08 5.87 -8.19
N ALA A 422 4.77 5.73 -7.94
CA ALA A 422 3.96 4.64 -8.46
C ALA A 422 3.94 4.60 -10.00
N ILE A 423 3.71 5.75 -10.66
CA ILE A 423 3.74 5.88 -12.12
C ILE A 423 5.15 5.62 -12.66
N PHE A 424 6.17 6.17 -12.00
CA PHE A 424 7.57 5.99 -12.38
C PHE A 424 7.97 4.52 -12.38
N VAL A 425 7.65 3.75 -11.34
CA VAL A 425 7.97 2.31 -11.29
C VAL A 425 7.13 1.51 -12.28
N GLN A 426 5.81 1.76 -12.35
CA GLN A 426 4.88 1.04 -13.22
C GLN A 426 5.27 1.17 -14.70
N TRP A 427 5.38 2.40 -15.19
CA TRP A 427 5.68 2.68 -16.59
C TRP A 427 7.18 2.62 -16.88
N GLY A 428 8.01 2.82 -15.86
CA GLY A 428 9.45 2.64 -15.93
C GLY A 428 9.88 1.22 -16.27
N THR A 429 9.08 0.23 -15.91
CA THR A 429 9.33 -1.20 -16.16
C THR A 429 8.46 -1.75 -17.28
N THR A 430 7.17 -1.39 -17.32
CA THR A 430 6.25 -1.84 -18.38
C THR A 430 6.53 -1.15 -19.73
N GLY A 431 6.91 0.13 -19.72
CA GLY A 431 7.19 0.91 -20.93
C GLY A 431 8.31 0.31 -21.79
N PRO A 432 9.49 -0.01 -21.22
CA PRO A 432 10.54 -0.73 -21.94
C PRO A 432 10.09 -2.05 -22.55
N ALA A 433 9.30 -2.85 -21.83
CA ALA A 433 8.78 -4.10 -22.36
C ALA A 433 7.87 -3.88 -23.59
N ILE A 434 7.01 -2.85 -23.54
CA ILE A 434 6.18 -2.46 -24.68
C ILE A 434 7.06 -2.00 -25.86
N ILE A 435 8.03 -1.13 -25.61
CA ILE A 435 8.93 -0.60 -26.65
C ILE A 435 9.72 -1.71 -27.33
N ILE A 436 10.31 -2.61 -26.55
CA ILE A 436 11.05 -3.77 -27.06
C ILE A 436 10.12 -4.63 -27.92
N ALA A 437 8.95 -5.01 -27.42
CA ALA A 437 8.01 -5.86 -28.16
C ALA A 437 7.37 -5.16 -29.38
N TYR A 438 7.23 -3.84 -29.38
CA TYR A 438 6.64 -3.07 -30.47
C TYR A 438 7.64 -2.83 -31.62
N LEU A 439 8.90 -2.56 -31.28
CA LEU A 439 9.95 -2.25 -32.24
C LEU A 439 10.64 -3.51 -32.79
N THR A 440 10.45 -4.66 -32.15
CA THR A 440 10.92 -5.95 -32.69
C THR A 440 10.15 -6.25 -33.98
N PRO A 441 10.84 -6.42 -35.14
CA PRO A 441 10.18 -6.68 -36.41
C PRO A 441 9.24 -7.89 -36.36
N ALA A 442 8.11 -7.86 -37.08
CA ALA A 442 7.56 -6.68 -37.76
C ALA A 442 7.15 -5.56 -36.78
N VAL A 443 7.35 -4.28 -37.15
CA VAL A 443 7.06 -3.16 -36.24
C VAL A 443 5.55 -2.95 -36.09
N GLY A 444 5.05 -2.89 -34.86
CA GLY A 444 3.64 -2.62 -34.60
C GLY A 444 3.11 -3.10 -33.24
N LEU A 445 1.84 -2.83 -32.98
CA LEU A 445 1.14 -3.35 -31.81
C LEU A 445 0.63 -4.76 -32.15
N GLY A 446 1.31 -5.76 -31.62
CA GLY A 446 0.96 -7.18 -31.75
C GLY A 446 0.35 -7.74 -30.48
N CYS A 447 0.22 -9.07 -30.44
CA CYS A 447 -0.28 -9.78 -29.26
C CYS A 447 0.58 -9.53 -28.02
N ARG A 448 1.91 -9.45 -28.17
CA ARG A 448 2.85 -9.25 -27.05
C ARG A 448 2.83 -7.81 -26.55
N SER A 449 3.19 -6.85 -27.40
CA SER A 449 3.19 -5.42 -27.05
C SER A 449 1.80 -4.91 -26.63
N GLY A 450 0.73 -5.40 -27.25
CA GLY A 450 -0.65 -5.11 -26.85
C GLY A 450 -1.02 -5.69 -25.48
N SER A 451 -0.60 -6.91 -25.16
CA SER A 451 -0.82 -7.52 -23.84
C SER A 451 -0.11 -6.74 -22.72
N PHE A 452 1.12 -6.28 -22.98
CA PHE A 452 1.90 -5.47 -22.05
C PHE A 452 1.29 -4.09 -21.83
N LEU A 453 0.81 -3.46 -22.91
CA LEU A 453 0.07 -2.20 -22.83
C LEU A 453 -1.21 -2.35 -22.01
N PHE A 454 -2.00 -3.39 -22.29
CA PHE A 454 -3.20 -3.71 -21.52
C PHE A 454 -2.87 -3.88 -20.03
N TYR A 455 -1.83 -4.66 -19.71
CA TYR A 455 -1.39 -4.86 -18.35
C TYR A 455 -1.03 -3.56 -17.63
N GLY A 456 -0.23 -2.69 -18.25
CA GLY A 456 0.17 -1.40 -17.68
C GLY A 456 -1.01 -0.44 -17.50
N SER A 457 -1.90 -0.37 -18.48
CA SER A 457 -3.10 0.47 -18.43
C SER A 457 -4.09 -0.01 -17.37
N ALA A 458 -4.38 -1.30 -17.30
CA ALA A 458 -5.29 -1.89 -16.31
C ALA A 458 -4.74 -1.74 -14.88
N ALA A 459 -3.44 -1.94 -14.68
CA ALA A 459 -2.77 -1.73 -13.39
C ALA A 459 -2.86 -0.27 -12.91
N THR A 460 -2.67 0.69 -13.83
CA THR A 460 -2.78 2.12 -13.52
C THR A 460 -4.23 2.50 -13.24
N PHE A 461 -5.17 2.00 -14.03
CA PHE A 461 -6.60 2.26 -13.87
C PHE A 461 -7.12 1.71 -12.54
N SER A 462 -6.75 0.47 -12.17
CA SER A 462 -7.15 -0.08 -10.86
C SER A 462 -6.61 0.74 -9.70
N TRP A 463 -5.36 1.21 -9.78
CA TRP A 463 -4.78 2.09 -8.75
C TRP A 463 -5.58 3.40 -8.58
N ILE A 464 -5.95 4.05 -9.68
CA ILE A 464 -6.79 5.26 -9.66
C ILE A 464 -8.13 4.97 -8.97
N LEU A 465 -8.77 3.84 -9.30
CA LEU A 465 -10.03 3.44 -8.68
C LEU A 465 -9.87 3.17 -7.17
N PHE A 466 -8.77 2.55 -6.73
CA PHE A 466 -8.49 2.35 -5.31
C PHE A 466 -8.35 3.68 -4.56
N VAL A 467 -7.54 4.61 -5.07
CA VAL A 467 -7.36 5.94 -4.46
C VAL A 467 -8.68 6.72 -4.45
N LEU A 468 -9.44 6.68 -5.55
CA LEU A 468 -10.75 7.33 -5.64
C LEU A 468 -11.74 6.74 -4.62
N SER A 469 -11.77 5.41 -4.47
CA SER A 469 -12.59 4.74 -3.47
C SER A 469 -12.22 5.17 -2.04
N SER A 470 -10.93 5.30 -1.73
CA SER A 470 -10.45 5.80 -0.44
C SER A 470 -10.95 7.23 -0.15
N LEU A 471 -10.89 8.13 -1.14
CA LEU A 471 -11.40 9.50 -1.02
C LEU A 471 -12.93 9.54 -0.83
N LEU A 472 -13.66 8.73 -1.57
CA LEU A 472 -15.13 8.61 -1.46
C LEU A 472 -15.54 8.01 -0.11
N SER A 473 -14.82 6.98 0.35
CA SER A 473 -15.00 6.39 1.67
C SER A 473 -14.78 7.44 2.77
N HIS A 474 -13.67 8.18 2.73
CA HIS A 474 -13.40 9.27 3.66
C HIS A 474 -14.52 10.31 3.67
N ALA A 475 -15.00 10.74 2.49
CA ALA A 475 -16.10 11.69 2.38
C ALA A 475 -17.41 11.16 3.00
N ALA A 476 -17.73 9.89 2.75
CA ALA A 476 -18.93 9.24 3.29
C ALA A 476 -18.85 9.06 4.82
N MET A 477 -17.67 8.66 5.32
CA MET A 477 -17.41 8.48 6.75
C MET A 477 -17.40 9.81 7.50
N LEU A 478 -16.77 10.86 6.94
CA LEU A 478 -16.77 12.21 7.51
C LEU A 478 -18.21 12.75 7.67
N ARG A 479 -19.06 12.53 6.66
CA ARG A 479 -20.47 12.93 6.73
C ARG A 479 -21.26 12.12 7.75
N SER A 480 -21.01 10.81 7.84
CA SER A 480 -21.63 9.92 8.82
C SER A 480 -21.23 10.32 10.25
N GLN A 481 -19.96 10.68 10.46
CA GLN A 481 -19.45 11.20 11.72
C GLN A 481 -20.15 12.49 12.11
N ALA A 482 -20.28 13.46 11.20
CA ALA A 482 -20.95 14.72 11.49
C ALA A 482 -22.41 14.52 11.96
N ILE A 483 -23.14 13.61 11.32
CA ILE A 483 -24.51 13.25 11.73
C ILE A 483 -24.52 12.69 13.16
N LEU A 484 -23.58 11.77 13.46
CA LEU A 484 -23.47 11.15 14.78
C LEU A 484 -23.13 12.19 15.87
N THR A 485 -22.14 13.05 15.62
CA THR A 485 -21.74 14.11 16.56
C THR A 485 -22.89 15.07 16.84
N HIS A 486 -23.67 15.45 15.82
CA HIS A 486 -24.86 16.30 16.01
C HIS A 486 -25.96 15.60 16.80
N ALA A 487 -26.17 14.29 16.59
CA ALA A 487 -27.15 13.52 17.34
C ALA A 487 -26.77 13.42 18.82
N HIS A 488 -25.50 13.16 19.13
CA HIS A 488 -25.00 13.13 20.51
C HIS A 488 -25.10 14.49 21.19
N ALA A 489 -24.70 15.58 20.51
CA ALA A 489 -24.82 16.93 21.07
C ALA A 489 -26.27 17.31 21.44
N ARG A 490 -27.26 16.83 20.67
CA ARG A 490 -28.69 17.01 21.01
C ARG A 490 -29.09 16.17 22.21
N ALA A 491 -28.71 14.89 22.25
CA ALA A 491 -29.02 14.01 23.37
C ALA A 491 -28.43 14.52 24.69
N ASP A 492 -27.19 15.02 24.66
CA ASP A 492 -26.53 15.61 25.83
C ASP A 492 -27.23 16.90 26.30
N SER A 493 -27.67 17.74 25.36
CA SER A 493 -28.43 18.96 25.64
C SER A 493 -29.79 18.65 26.27
N GLU A 494 -30.49 17.63 25.79
CA GLU A 494 -31.76 17.18 26.38
C GLU A 494 -31.52 16.62 27.80
N ALA A 495 -30.51 15.77 27.98
CA ALA A 495 -30.17 15.19 29.29
C ALA A 495 -29.82 16.27 30.34
N THR A 496 -29.13 17.34 29.95
CA THR A 496 -28.82 18.47 30.84
C THR A 496 -30.05 19.30 31.20
N VAL A 497 -31.01 19.48 30.30
CA VAL A 497 -32.29 20.16 30.59
C VAL A 497 -33.12 19.37 31.60
N PHE A 498 -33.20 18.05 31.47
CA PHE A 498 -33.95 17.21 32.42
C PHE A 498 -33.31 17.12 33.81
N ALA A 499 -31.97 17.21 33.91
CA ALA A 499 -31.27 17.21 35.19
C ALA A 499 -31.42 18.52 35.99
N GLY A 500 -31.87 19.61 35.34
CA GLY A 500 -32.14 20.88 36.01
C GLY A 500 -33.41 20.89 36.87
N ASP A 501 -34.27 19.88 36.75
CA ASP A 501 -35.63 19.86 37.35
C ASP A 501 -35.82 18.82 38.48
N GLU A 502 -34.87 17.90 38.70
CA GLU A 502 -34.90 16.93 39.83
C GLU A 502 -33.50 16.62 40.38
N THR A 503 -33.38 16.49 41.72
CA THR A 503 -32.19 15.96 42.41
C THR A 503 -32.06 14.45 42.19
N ILE A 504 -31.66 14.07 40.99
CA ILE A 504 -31.46 12.67 40.60
C ILE A 504 -30.06 12.19 41.07
N PRO A 505 -29.94 11.03 41.74
CA PRO A 505 -28.63 10.48 42.12
C PRO A 505 -27.76 10.19 40.89
N LEU A 506 -26.46 10.53 40.94
CA LEU A 506 -25.49 10.46 39.83
C LEU A 506 -25.51 9.14 39.03
N ARG A 507 -25.75 8.00 39.69
CA ARG A 507 -25.85 6.68 39.04
C ARG A 507 -27.01 6.58 38.03
N ALA A 508 -28.10 7.31 38.25
CA ALA A 508 -29.23 7.31 37.34
C ALA A 508 -28.98 8.19 36.10
N VAL A 509 -28.14 9.22 36.21
CA VAL A 509 -27.65 10.02 35.06
C VAL A 509 -26.71 9.17 34.20
N GLU A 510 -25.74 8.50 34.82
CA GLU A 510 -24.78 7.59 34.15
C GLU A 510 -25.48 6.42 33.43
N SER A 511 -26.60 5.93 33.98
CA SER A 511 -27.45 4.92 33.32
C SER A 511 -28.35 5.49 32.20
N ARG A 512 -28.70 6.79 32.23
CA ARG A 512 -29.56 7.45 31.23
C ARG A 512 -28.78 7.92 30.01
N THR A 513 -27.54 8.36 30.15
CA THR A 513 -26.64 8.66 29.01
C THR A 513 -26.36 7.42 28.16
N ARG A 514 -26.56 6.22 28.73
CA ARG A 514 -26.45 4.90 28.07
C ARG A 514 -27.66 4.50 27.22
N ARG A 515 -28.61 5.41 26.98
CA ARG A 515 -29.82 5.13 26.20
C ARG A 515 -29.46 5.21 24.71
N ARG A 516 -29.54 4.08 23.98
CA ARG A 516 -29.34 3.97 22.51
C ARG A 516 -29.93 5.18 21.80
N VAL A 517 -29.08 6.03 21.22
CA VAL A 517 -29.51 7.05 20.28
C VAL A 517 -29.77 6.35 18.95
N SER A 518 -31.02 5.98 18.67
CA SER A 518 -31.42 5.48 17.35
C SER A 518 -31.39 6.64 16.35
N VAL A 519 -30.26 6.84 15.70
CA VAL A 519 -30.14 7.83 14.63
C VAL A 519 -30.73 7.24 13.35
N ASP A 520 -31.89 7.75 12.92
CA ASP A 520 -32.42 7.46 11.58
C ASP A 520 -31.43 7.98 10.54
N ARG A 521 -30.85 7.07 9.75
CA ARG A 521 -29.86 7.41 8.71
C ARG A 521 -30.54 8.25 7.62
N PRO A 522 -30.05 9.46 7.29
CA PRO A 522 -30.59 10.19 6.15
C PRO A 522 -30.33 9.42 4.86
N ALA A 523 -31.38 8.97 4.19
CA ALA A 523 -31.33 7.89 3.20
C ALA A 523 -30.77 8.29 1.81
N GLY A 524 -30.59 9.58 1.50
CA GLY A 524 -30.27 10.03 0.14
C GLY A 524 -28.78 10.10 -0.19
N GLN A 525 -28.11 11.18 0.25
CA GLN A 525 -26.78 11.54 -0.24
C GLN A 525 -25.61 10.77 0.41
N THR A 526 -25.70 10.45 1.70
CA THR A 526 -24.71 9.56 2.38
C THR A 526 -24.73 8.17 1.77
N SER A 527 -25.92 7.68 1.43
CA SER A 527 -26.11 6.40 0.75
C SER A 527 -25.49 6.39 -0.65
N LEU A 528 -25.58 7.49 -1.42
CA LEU A 528 -24.95 7.60 -2.74
C LEU A 528 -23.42 7.59 -2.66
N LEU A 529 -22.82 8.38 -1.77
CA LEU A 529 -21.37 8.38 -1.58
C LEU A 529 -20.85 7.01 -1.09
N GLY A 530 -21.57 6.39 -0.16
CA GLY A 530 -21.29 5.02 0.27
C GLY A 530 -21.36 4.01 -0.86
N ALA A 531 -22.39 4.07 -1.70
CA ALA A 531 -22.53 3.22 -2.89
C ALA A 531 -21.37 3.41 -3.85
N LEU A 532 -21.02 4.66 -4.19
CA LEU A 532 -19.91 4.97 -5.07
C LEU A 532 -18.58 4.46 -4.51
N ALA A 533 -18.33 4.64 -3.20
CA ALA A 533 -17.11 4.13 -2.55
C ALA A 533 -16.99 2.61 -2.67
N VAL A 534 -18.06 1.87 -2.35
CA VAL A 534 -18.10 0.41 -2.39
C VAL A 534 -18.02 -0.13 -3.82
N CYS A 535 -18.81 0.42 -4.75
CA CYS A 535 -18.79 -0.01 -6.15
C CYS A 535 -17.42 0.23 -6.80
N THR A 536 -16.83 1.41 -6.57
CA THR A 536 -15.50 1.74 -7.10
C THR A 536 -14.44 0.78 -6.54
N LEU A 537 -14.50 0.45 -5.24
CA LEU A 537 -13.60 -0.52 -4.61
C LEU A 537 -13.73 -1.92 -5.23
N PHE A 538 -14.97 -2.37 -5.44
CA PHE A 538 -15.25 -3.67 -6.02
C PHE A 538 -14.70 -3.76 -7.45
N ILE A 539 -14.97 -2.76 -8.29
CA ILE A 539 -14.45 -2.68 -9.66
C ILE A 539 -12.92 -2.66 -9.64
N ALA A 540 -12.29 -1.88 -8.75
CA ALA A 540 -10.84 -1.83 -8.62
C ALA A 540 -10.22 -3.22 -8.36
N LYS A 541 -10.81 -3.98 -7.43
CA LYS A 541 -10.37 -5.34 -7.09
C LYS A 541 -10.57 -6.31 -8.24
N VAL A 542 -11.70 -6.24 -8.95
CA VAL A 542 -11.97 -7.09 -10.11
C VAL A 542 -10.97 -6.81 -11.23
N VAL A 543 -10.75 -5.53 -11.57
CA VAL A 543 -9.78 -5.14 -12.60
C VAL A 543 -8.38 -5.63 -12.22
N ALA A 544 -7.92 -5.37 -10.99
CA ALA A 544 -6.60 -5.85 -10.55
C ALA A 544 -6.49 -7.38 -10.60
N SER A 545 -7.54 -8.10 -10.17
CA SER A 545 -7.53 -9.57 -10.18
C SER A 545 -7.47 -10.14 -11.61
N LEU A 546 -8.29 -9.61 -12.52
CA LEU A 546 -8.23 -9.99 -13.93
C LEU A 546 -6.89 -9.62 -14.56
N ASN A 547 -6.29 -8.50 -14.16
CA ASN A 547 -5.00 -8.07 -14.67
C ASN A 547 -3.84 -8.97 -14.20
N ALA A 548 -3.89 -9.46 -12.96
CA ALA A 548 -2.93 -10.44 -12.44
C ALA A 548 -3.02 -11.76 -13.21
N VAL A 549 -4.24 -12.25 -13.47
CA VAL A 549 -4.47 -13.45 -14.28
C VAL A 549 -3.99 -13.23 -15.71
N TRP A 550 -4.30 -12.07 -16.31
CA TRP A 550 -3.86 -11.71 -17.65
C TRP A 550 -2.33 -11.76 -17.78
N LEU A 551 -1.60 -11.21 -16.82
CA LEU A 551 -0.14 -11.23 -16.81
C LEU A 551 0.40 -12.67 -16.84
N VAL A 552 -0.11 -13.55 -15.98
CA VAL A 552 0.36 -14.96 -15.91
C VAL A 552 -0.03 -15.73 -17.18
N VAL A 553 -1.27 -15.59 -17.64
CA VAL A 553 -1.78 -16.28 -18.83
C VAL A 553 -1.01 -15.85 -20.08
N THR A 554 -0.76 -14.55 -20.25
CA THR A 554 -0.01 -14.05 -21.42
C THR A 554 1.43 -14.51 -21.42
N SER A 555 2.11 -14.56 -20.27
CA SER A 555 3.44 -15.17 -20.16
C SER A 555 3.43 -16.66 -20.54
N ILE A 556 2.43 -17.43 -20.09
CA ILE A 556 2.31 -18.85 -20.44
C ILE A 556 2.03 -19.03 -21.94
N MET A 557 1.09 -18.27 -22.51
CA MET A 557 0.75 -18.32 -23.93
C MET A 557 1.95 -18.00 -24.82
N GLU A 558 2.76 -17.02 -24.43
CA GLU A 558 4.00 -16.66 -25.12
C GLU A 558 4.97 -17.86 -25.18
N TYR A 559 5.24 -18.51 -24.04
CA TYR A 559 6.19 -19.62 -24.00
C TYR A 559 5.70 -20.91 -24.65
N LEU A 560 4.38 -21.10 -24.75
CA LEU A 560 3.78 -22.22 -25.49
C LEU A 560 3.87 -22.05 -27.02
N GLY A 561 4.22 -20.84 -27.50
CA GLY A 561 4.19 -20.50 -28.93
C GLY A 561 2.80 -20.14 -29.44
N THR A 562 1.86 -19.79 -28.55
CA THR A 562 0.47 -19.46 -28.94
C THR A 562 0.41 -18.18 -29.78
N PHE A 563 1.40 -17.31 -29.64
CA PHE A 563 1.54 -16.09 -30.43
C PHE A 563 2.21 -16.34 -31.80
N ASP A 564 2.66 -17.55 -32.10
CA ASP A 564 3.28 -17.92 -33.38
C ASP A 564 2.17 -18.29 -34.39
N MET A 565 1.36 -17.29 -34.75
CA MET A 565 0.27 -17.41 -35.74
C MET A 565 0.16 -16.11 -36.53
N CYS A 566 -0.32 -16.19 -37.78
CA CYS A 566 -0.39 -15.02 -38.68
C CYS A 566 -0.96 -13.76 -38.03
N TRP A 567 -2.07 -13.86 -37.28
CA TRP A 567 -2.71 -12.69 -36.67
C TRP A 567 -1.78 -11.95 -35.68
N CYS A 568 -1.08 -12.71 -34.83
CA CYS A 568 -0.14 -12.17 -33.86
C CYS A 568 1.17 -11.75 -34.52
N ALA A 569 1.72 -12.60 -35.38
CA ALA A 569 3.02 -12.41 -36.03
C ALA A 569 3.03 -11.20 -36.97
N THR A 570 1.89 -10.89 -37.60
CA THR A 570 1.80 -9.74 -38.52
C THR A 570 1.36 -8.44 -37.84
N ASN A 571 1.24 -8.41 -36.51
CA ASN A 571 0.66 -7.30 -35.75
C ASN A 571 -0.71 -6.84 -36.28
N ALA A 572 -1.59 -7.80 -36.61
CA ALA A 572 -2.90 -7.49 -37.19
C ALA A 572 -3.77 -6.61 -36.28
N LEU A 573 -3.50 -6.59 -34.96
CA LEU A 573 -4.18 -5.74 -33.99
C LEU A 573 -4.09 -4.24 -34.34
N SER A 574 -2.91 -3.72 -34.70
CA SER A 574 -2.79 -2.32 -35.17
C SER A 574 -2.77 -2.18 -36.69
N MET A 575 -2.17 -3.14 -37.39
CA MET A 575 -1.89 -3.00 -38.83
C MET A 575 -3.01 -3.56 -39.72
N GLY A 576 -3.92 -4.36 -39.17
CA GLY A 576 -4.96 -5.06 -39.94
C GLY A 576 -4.36 -5.81 -41.13
N SER A 577 -4.93 -5.63 -42.31
CA SER A 577 -4.45 -6.27 -43.55
C SER A 577 -3.11 -5.72 -44.08
N ARG A 578 -2.62 -4.60 -43.54
CA ARG A 578 -1.32 -4.00 -43.90
C ARG A 578 -0.17 -4.58 -43.10
N GLY A 579 -0.47 -5.45 -42.14
CA GLY A 579 0.54 -6.16 -41.34
C GLY A 579 1.38 -7.08 -42.21
N TRP A 580 2.59 -7.36 -41.75
CA TRP A 580 3.50 -8.33 -42.36
C TRP A 580 4.31 -9.02 -41.26
N THR A 581 4.89 -10.17 -41.55
CA THR A 581 5.70 -10.97 -40.60
C THR A 581 6.99 -11.39 -41.26
N ASP A 582 8.09 -11.37 -40.52
CA ASP A 582 9.39 -11.87 -40.90
C ASP A 582 9.44 -13.40 -40.80
N ILE A 583 9.80 -14.05 -41.91
CA ILE A 583 9.96 -15.52 -41.97
C ILE A 583 11.26 -15.96 -42.66
N PHE A 584 11.93 -15.05 -43.38
CA PHE A 584 13.12 -15.39 -44.18
C PHE A 584 14.44 -14.95 -43.53
N GLN A 585 14.42 -13.90 -42.71
CA GLN A 585 15.63 -13.35 -42.10
C GLN A 585 15.47 -13.15 -40.61
N ASN A 586 16.56 -13.30 -39.87
CA ASN A 586 16.63 -12.89 -38.47
C ASN A 586 16.79 -11.37 -38.39
N PRO A 587 16.12 -10.71 -37.44
CA PRO A 587 16.26 -9.27 -37.27
C PRO A 587 17.70 -8.87 -36.95
N THR A 588 18.09 -7.70 -37.42
CA THR A 588 19.42 -7.16 -37.16
C THR A 588 19.57 -6.70 -35.70
N PRO A 589 20.79 -6.76 -35.14
CA PRO A 589 21.18 -6.10 -33.90
C PRO A 589 20.54 -4.72 -33.73
N SER A 590 19.69 -4.55 -32.71
CA SER A 590 19.02 -3.27 -32.54
C SER A 590 19.28 -2.55 -31.20
N ASN A 591 19.56 -1.26 -31.32
CA ASN A 591 19.83 -0.34 -30.21
C ASN A 591 18.66 -0.20 -29.22
N TYR A 592 17.42 -0.49 -29.62
CA TYR A 592 16.26 -0.34 -28.73
C TYR A 592 16.18 -1.44 -27.65
N TRP A 593 16.77 -2.63 -27.86
CA TRP A 593 16.88 -3.65 -26.81
C TRP A 593 17.81 -3.16 -25.69
N VAL A 594 18.97 -2.63 -26.06
CA VAL A 594 19.93 -2.03 -25.12
C VAL A 594 19.30 -0.87 -24.37
N GLY A 595 18.58 0.02 -25.08
CA GLY A 595 17.88 1.15 -24.49
C GLY A 595 16.82 0.72 -23.48
N GLY A 596 15.99 -0.27 -23.81
CA GLY A 596 14.96 -0.79 -22.91
C GLY A 596 15.53 -1.41 -21.63
N ILE A 597 16.56 -2.25 -21.75
CA ILE A 597 17.25 -2.86 -20.60
C ILE A 597 17.88 -1.80 -19.70
N SER A 598 18.58 -0.84 -20.30
CA SER A 598 19.26 0.24 -19.57
C SER A 598 18.26 1.08 -18.79
N PHE A 599 17.11 1.37 -19.40
CA PHE A 599 16.04 2.13 -18.78
C PHE A 599 15.38 1.37 -17.62
N SER A 600 14.96 0.12 -17.83
CA SER A 600 14.33 -0.68 -16.76
C SER A 600 15.27 -0.89 -15.57
N SER A 601 16.56 -1.12 -15.83
CA SER A 601 17.58 -1.28 -14.79
C SER A 601 17.80 0.03 -14.02
N SER A 602 17.83 1.17 -14.73
CA SER A 602 17.93 2.51 -14.11
C SER A 602 16.73 2.80 -13.22
N VAL A 603 15.52 2.45 -13.65
CA VAL A 603 14.30 2.59 -12.85
C VAL A 603 14.40 1.79 -11.56
N CYS A 604 14.87 0.54 -11.61
CA CYS A 604 15.09 -0.27 -10.41
C CYS A 604 16.11 0.37 -9.45
N LEU A 605 17.24 0.84 -9.97
CA LEU A 605 18.29 1.48 -9.16
C LEU A 605 17.80 2.78 -8.51
N ILE A 606 17.13 3.65 -9.28
CA ILE A 606 16.59 4.92 -8.77
C ILE A 606 15.52 4.67 -7.72
N SER A 607 14.62 3.71 -7.95
CA SER A 607 13.56 3.36 -7.01
C SER A 607 14.13 2.79 -5.72
N MET A 608 15.13 1.91 -5.83
CA MET A 608 15.83 1.34 -4.67
C MET A 608 16.59 2.42 -3.89
N ALA A 609 17.28 3.33 -4.57
CA ALA A 609 17.96 4.46 -3.93
C ALA A 609 16.97 5.36 -3.19
N PHE A 610 15.83 5.68 -3.80
CA PHE A 610 14.76 6.42 -3.13
C PHE A 610 14.25 5.70 -1.89
N PHE A 611 13.94 4.41 -1.99
CA PHE A 611 13.45 3.64 -0.83
C PHE A 611 14.48 3.58 0.29
N LEU A 612 15.76 3.38 -0.03
CA LEU A 612 16.83 3.38 0.96
C LEU A 612 16.99 4.76 1.63
N ILE A 613 17.20 5.82 0.84
CA ILE A 613 17.48 7.17 1.36
C ILE A 613 16.29 7.73 2.16
N ALA A 614 15.06 7.51 1.70
CA ALA A 614 13.90 8.00 2.42
C ALA A 614 13.59 7.16 3.67
N SER A 615 13.99 5.89 3.70
CA SER A 615 13.80 5.02 4.87
C SER A 615 14.85 5.17 5.97
N SER A 616 16.03 5.73 5.66
CA SER A 616 17.09 6.08 6.61
C SER A 616 16.77 7.41 7.28
#